data_AF-A0A6A6ZND2-F1
#
_entry.id   AF-A0A6A6ZND2-F1
#
_cell.length_a   1.000
_cell.length_b   1.000
_cell.length_c   1.000
_cell.angle_alpha   90.00
_cell.angle_beta   90.00
_cell.angle_gamma   90.00
#
_symmetry.space_group_name_H-M   'P 1'
#
loop_
_entity.id
_entity.type
_entity.pdbx_description
1 polymer ?
#
loop_
_entity_poly.entity_id
_entity_poly.type
_entity_poly.pdbx_seq_one_letter_code
_entity_poly.pdbx_strand_id
1 'polypeptide(L)' 'HHLANQNELLTSENKGLRDALTTKKKHNKKGKVLDLQQRQEYHSGAVFWSPRKMAEGKARERTNKRLAKEEKLQ' A
#
# COMPACT_ATOMS: atom_id res chain seq x y z
N HIS A 1 -4.33 -44.55 13.47
CA HIS A 1 -4.95 -43.82 12.35
C HIS A 1 -5.79 -42.61 12.80
N HIS A 2 -6.61 -42.72 13.84
CA HIS A 2 -7.47 -41.59 14.30
C HIS A 2 -6.70 -40.32 14.71
N LEU A 3 -5.63 -40.45 15.50
CA LEU A 3 -4.81 -39.31 15.95
C LEU A 3 -4.08 -38.60 14.79
N ALA A 4 -3.65 -39.35 13.78
CA ALA A 4 -2.99 -38.78 12.60
C ALA A 4 -3.97 -37.91 11.80
N ASN A 5 -5.20 -38.40 11.60
CA ASN A 5 -6.25 -37.67 10.89
C ASN A 5 -6.65 -36.37 11.63
N GLN A 6 -6.73 -36.43 12.97
CA GLN A 6 -7.00 -35.23 13.79
C GLN A 6 -5.88 -34.20 13.69
N ASN A 7 -4.62 -34.65 13.71
CA ASN A 7 -3.47 -33.75 13.58
C ASN A 7 -3.41 -33.11 12.19
N GLU A 8 -3.70 -33.86 11.12
CA GLU A 8 -3.78 -33.29 9.77
C GLU A 8 -4.88 -32.22 9.67
N LEU A 9 -6.06 -32.50 10.23
CA LEU A 9 -7.17 -31.54 10.25
C LEU A 9 -6.75 -30.25 10.98
N LEU A 10 -6.21 -30.38 12.19
CA LEU A 10 -5.74 -29.23 12.99
C LEU A 10 -4.62 -28.45 12.30
N THR A 11 -3.74 -29.14 11.57
CA THR A 11 -2.64 -28.50 10.84
C THR A 11 -3.17 -27.70 9.65
N SER A 12 -4.13 -28.27 8.91
CA SER A 12 -4.76 -27.61 7.78
C SER A 12 -5.54 -26.36 8.20
N GLU A 13 -6.26 -26.44 9.33
CA GLU A 13 -7.04 -25.34 9.87
C GLU A 13 -6.13 -24.21 10.38
N ASN A 14 -5.08 -24.55 11.12
CA ASN A 14 -4.06 -23.58 11.55
C ASN A 14 -3.40 -22.86 10.36
N LYS A 15 -3.13 -23.58 9.26
CA LYS A 15 -2.60 -22.98 8.04
C LYS A 15 -3.59 -21.99 7.44
N GLY A 16 -4.87 -22.38 7.28
CA GLY A 16 -5.91 -21.50 6.77
C GLY A 16 -6.11 -20.23 7.60
N LEU A 17 -6.09 -20.37 8.94
CA LEU A 17 -6.20 -19.22 9.86
C LEU A 17 -5.00 -18.26 9.73
N ARG A 18 -3.78 -18.79 9.60
CA ARG A 18 -2.57 -17.99 9.36
C ARG A 18 -2.64 -17.24 8.03
N ASP A 19 -3.08 -17.90 6.97
CA ASP A 19 -3.20 -17.29 5.64
C ASP A 19 -4.26 -16.18 5.63
N ALA A 20 -5.42 -16.40 6.27
CA ALA A 20 -6.45 -15.37 6.44
C ALA A 20 -5.93 -14.16 7.21
N LEU A 21 -5.16 -14.39 8.29
CA LEU A 21 -4.56 -13.32 9.08
C LEU A 21 -3.55 -12.49 8.27
N THR A 22 -2.68 -13.16 7.49
CA THR A 22 -1.70 -12.45 6.65
C THR A 22 -2.38 -11.63 5.57
N THR A 23 -3.43 -12.16 4.94
CA THR A 23 -4.23 -11.46 3.93
C THR A 23 -4.90 -10.22 4.52
N LYS A 24 -5.54 -10.36 5.69
CA LYS A 24 -6.17 -9.24 6.41
C LYS A 24 -5.14 -8.16 6.77
N LYS A 25 -3.94 -8.56 7.22
CA LYS A 25 -2.85 -7.62 7.53
C LYS A 25 -2.37 -6.87 6.28
N LYS A 26 -2.26 -7.55 5.14
CA LYS A 26 -1.92 -6.91 3.85
C LYS A 26 -3.00 -5.92 3.42
N HIS A 27 -4.28 -6.28 3.54
CA HIS A 27 -5.41 -5.39 3.21
C HIS A 27 -5.47 -4.16 4.13
N ASN A 28 -5.18 -4.33 5.42
CA ASN A 28 -5.13 -3.22 6.38
C ASN A 28 -3.95 -2.26 6.14
N LYS A 29 -2.91 -2.69 5.41
CA LYS A 29 -1.82 -1.81 5.01
C LYS A 29 -2.30 -0.92 3.86
N LYS A 30 -3.09 0.10 4.20
CA LYS A 30 -3.43 1.18 3.28
C LYS A 30 -2.12 1.82 2.82
N GLY A 31 -1.86 1.77 1.51
CA GLY A 31 -0.73 2.46 0.91
C GLY A 31 -0.82 3.95 1.21
N LYS A 32 0.33 4.64 1.29
CA LYS A 32 0.33 6.11 1.38
C LYS A 32 -0.37 6.65 0.13
N VAL A 33 -1.43 7.44 0.32
CA VAL A 33 -2.05 8.19 -0.77
C VAL A 33 -1.00 9.18 -1.26
N LEU A 34 -0.55 8.98 -2.50
CA LEU A 34 0.34 9.94 -3.14
C LEU A 34 -0.49 11.20 -3.37
N ASP A 35 0.00 12.34 -2.88
CA ASP A 35 -0.65 13.61 -3.18
C ASP A 35 -0.42 13.93 -4.65
N LEU A 36 -1.46 13.64 -5.42
CA LEU A 36 -1.47 13.61 -6.86
C LEU A 36 -2.06 14.91 -7.44
N GLN A 37 -2.60 15.79 -6.60
CA GLN A 37 -3.21 17.05 -7.01
C GLN A 37 -2.18 18.16 -7.10
N GLN A 38 -1.58 18.36 -8.28
CA GLN A 38 -0.80 19.59 -8.50
C GLN A 38 -0.65 19.99 -9.98
N ARG A 39 -1.61 19.64 -10.84
CA ARG A 39 -1.74 20.31 -12.14
C ARG A 39 -3.08 21.03 -12.13
N GLN A 40 -3.04 22.34 -11.96
CA GLN A 40 -4.18 23.24 -12.21
C GLN A 40 -4.66 23.17 -13.68
N GLU A 41 -3.96 22.42 -14.54
CA GLU A 41 -4.11 22.47 -15.98
C GLU A 41 -5.30 21.67 -16.55
N TYR A 42 -6.19 21.08 -15.74
CA TYR A 42 -7.35 20.41 -16.33
C TYR A 42 -8.57 20.31 -15.40
N HIS A 43 -9.52 21.24 -15.59
CA HIS A 43 -10.88 21.16 -15.05
C HIS A 43 -11.79 20.32 -15.97
N SER A 44 -11.47 19.04 -16.13
CA SER A 44 -12.47 18.10 -16.64
C SER A 44 -12.55 16.90 -15.71
N GLY A 45 -13.77 16.40 -15.48
CA GLY A 45 -14.12 15.53 -14.37
C GLY A 45 -13.41 14.16 -14.31
N ALA A 46 -12.51 13.84 -15.26
CA ALA A 46 -11.77 12.59 -15.30
C ALA A 46 -10.25 12.82 -15.32
N VAL A 47 -9.55 12.39 -14.26
CA VAL A 47 -8.09 12.45 -14.17
C VAL A 47 -7.48 11.18 -14.75
N PHE A 48 -6.84 11.27 -15.92
CA PHE A 48 -6.12 10.14 -16.52
C PHE A 48 -4.74 9.94 -15.88
N TRP A 49 -4.52 8.76 -15.28
CA TRP A 49 -3.30 8.36 -14.59
C TRP A 49 -2.42 7.43 -15.43
N SER A 50 -1.50 8.01 -16.20
CA SER A 50 -0.47 7.23 -16.91
C SER A 50 0.69 6.85 -15.97
N PRO A 51 1.44 5.77 -16.26
CA PRO A 51 2.63 5.40 -15.48
C PRO A 51 3.66 6.55 -15.34
N ARG A 52 3.79 7.39 -16.37
CA ARG A 52 4.65 8.58 -16.33
C ARG A 52 4.20 9.58 -15.26
N LYS A 53 2.91 9.91 -15.20
CA LYS A 53 2.35 10.83 -14.18
C LYS A 53 2.55 10.31 -12.76
N MET A 54 2.45 8.99 -12.57
CA MET A 54 2.74 8.35 -11.28
C MET A 54 4.22 8.51 -10.87
N ALA A 55 5.14 8.40 -11.82
CA ALA A 55 6.57 8.61 -11.56
C ALA A 55 6.88 10.07 -11.19
N GLU A 56 6.26 11.03 -11.89
CA GLU A 56 6.39 12.47 -11.60
C GLU A 56 5.87 12.82 -10.20
N GLY A 57 4.69 12.31 -9.81
CA GLY A 57 4.15 12.51 -8.46
C GLY A 57 5.09 12.01 -7.37
N LYS A 58 5.68 10.82 -7.55
CA LYS A 58 6.68 10.26 -6.62
C LYS A 58 7.98 11.09 -6.58
N ALA A 59 8.39 11.69 -7.70
CA ALA A 59 9.56 12.57 -7.72
C ALA A 59 9.30 13.84 -6.91
N ARG A 60 8.11 14.45 -7.05
CA ARG A 60 7.70 15.64 -6.28
C ARG A 60 7.56 15.36 -4.79
N GLU A 61 6.99 14.21 -4.42
CA GLU A 61 6.90 13.84 -3.00
C GLU A 61 8.29 13.70 -2.36
N ARG A 62 9.26 13.15 -3.11
CA ARG A 62 10.65 13.05 -2.65
C ARG A 62 11.31 14.41 -2.47
N THR A 63 11.13 15.34 -3.40
CA THR A 63 11.67 16.70 -3.28
C THR A 63 11.02 17.44 -2.12
N ASN A 64 9.69 17.38 -1.97
CA ASN A 64 8.98 18.03 -0.87
C ASN A 64 9.42 17.50 0.50
N LYS A 65 9.59 16.17 0.63
CA LYS A 65 10.15 15.57 1.86
C LYS A 65 11.58 16.02 2.16
N ARG A 66 12.39 16.30 1.14
CA ARG A 66 13.76 16.80 1.34
C ARG A 66 13.71 18.25 1.83
N LEU A 67 12.95 19.11 1.15
CA LEU A 67 12.78 20.52 1.54
C LEU A 67 12.20 20.65 2.96
N ALA A 68 11.16 19.88 3.29
CA ALA A 68 10.57 19.89 4.64
C ALA A 68 11.51 19.35 5.74
N LYS A 69 12.54 18.56 5.38
CA LYS A 69 13.58 18.15 6.34
C LYS A 69 14.63 19.23 6.51
N GLU A 70 15.01 19.91 5.42
CA GLU A 70 15.96 21.02 5.44
C GLU A 70 15.40 22.21 6.23
N GLU A 71 14.12 22.56 6.03
CA GLU A 71 13.43 23.62 6.78
C GLU A 71 13.35 23.33 8.29
N LYS A 72 13.15 22.07 8.70
CA LYS A 72 13.12 21.69 10.12
C LYS A 72 14.49 21.68 10.80
N LEU A 73 15.56 21.74 10.02
CA LEU A 73 16.94 21.70 10.51
C LEU A 73 17.57 23.11 10.59
N GLN A 74 16.92 24.12 10.01
CA GLN A 74 17.21 25.53 10.21
C GLN A 74 16.51 26.08 11.45
#